data_AF-A0A1A8FLJ2-F1
#
_entry.id   AF-A0A1A8FLJ2-F1
#
_cell.length_a   1.000
_cell.length_b   1.000
_cell.length_c   1.000
_cell.angle_alpha   90.00
_cell.angle_beta   90.00
_cell.angle_gamma   90.00
#
_symmetry.space_group_name_H-M   'P 1'
#
loop_
_entity.id
_entity.type
_entity.pdbx_description
1 polymer ?
#
loop_
_entity_poly.entity_id
_entity_poly.type
_entity_poly.pdbx_seq_one_letter_code
_entity_poly.pdbx_strand_id
1 'polypeptide(L)' 'IRTPGYWLGPKTSQFAEVAGILIVLQLAVDRGVCELVICTDSDHSRLSFICHLPSWKSNGFLTSNLKH' A
#
# COMPACT_ATOMS: atom_id res chain seq x y z
N ILE A 1 -4.35 -22.79 -19.39
CA ILE A 1 -4.50 -21.33 -19.18
C ILE A 1 -3.65 -20.97 -17.96
N ARG A 2 -2.48 -20.37 -18.18
CA ARG A 2 -1.55 -19.93 -17.12
C ARG A 2 -1.82 -18.43 -16.97
N THR A 3 -2.46 -18.00 -15.90
CA THR A 3 -2.76 -16.57 -15.67
C THR A 3 -1.43 -15.84 -15.45
N PRO A 4 -0.98 -14.99 -16.40
CA PRO A 4 0.28 -14.29 -16.26
C PRO A 4 0.08 -13.14 -15.28
N GLY A 5 0.88 -13.12 -14.22
CA GLY A 5 0.91 -12.02 -13.27
C GLY A 5 1.05 -10.69 -14.00
N TYR A 6 0.24 -9.73 -13.60
CA TYR A 6 0.18 -8.40 -14.16
C TYR A 6 1.38 -7.59 -13.65
N TRP A 7 2.26 -7.20 -14.56
CA TRP A 7 3.44 -6.37 -14.29
C TRP A 7 3.20 -4.96 -14.83
N LEU A 8 3.45 -3.95 -14.00
CA LEU A 8 3.43 -2.55 -14.40
C LEU A 8 4.87 -2.12 -14.73
N GLY A 9 5.31 -2.38 -15.96
CA GLY A 9 6.74 -2.24 -16.31
C GLY A 9 7.61 -3.19 -15.45
N PRO A 10 8.70 -2.72 -14.81
CA PRO A 10 9.52 -3.55 -13.93
C PRO A 10 8.91 -3.80 -12.54
N LYS A 11 7.67 -3.33 -12.28
CA LYS A 11 7.04 -3.36 -10.96
C LYS A 11 5.97 -4.44 -10.87
N THR A 12 5.85 -5.01 -9.67
CA THR A 12 4.85 -6.05 -9.36
C THR A 12 3.44 -5.46 -9.28
N SER A 13 2.45 -6.34 -9.36
CA SER A 13 1.06 -6.05 -9.03
C SER A 13 0.90 -5.30 -7.70
N GLN A 14 1.49 -5.85 -6.64
CA GLN A 14 1.45 -5.29 -5.29
C GLN A 14 1.99 -3.86 -5.23
N PHE A 15 3.04 -3.57 -5.99
CA PHE A 15 3.56 -2.21 -6.08
C PHE A 15 2.55 -1.26 -6.70
N ALA A 16 1.90 -1.64 -7.80
CA ALA A 16 0.89 -0.81 -8.45
C ALA A 16 -0.33 -0.58 -7.55
N GLU A 17 -0.76 -1.61 -6.82
CA GLU A 17 -1.88 -1.54 -5.88
C GLU A 17 -1.59 -0.56 -4.73
N VAL A 18 -0.41 -0.65 -4.10
CA VAL A 18 0.00 0.26 -3.01
C VAL A 18 0.21 1.69 -3.52
N ALA A 19 0.82 1.84 -4.70
CA ALA A 19 1.03 3.15 -5.32
C ALA A 19 -0.29 3.85 -5.64
N GLY A 20 -1.29 3.12 -6.14
CA GLY A 20 -2.62 3.66 -6.42
C GLY A 20 -3.27 4.25 -5.16
N ILE A 21 -3.19 3.54 -4.03
CA ILE A 21 -3.70 4.05 -2.74
C ILE A 21 -2.95 5.31 -2.31
N LEU A 22 -1.61 5.32 -2.40
CA LEU A 22 -0.81 6.47 -2.02
C LEU A 22 -1.17 7.73 -2.82
N ILE A 23 -1.35 7.60 -4.13
CA ILE A 23 -1.74 8.72 -5.01
C ILE A 23 -3.11 9.26 -4.60
N VAL A 24 -4.09 8.39 -4.35
CA VAL A 24 -5.43 8.80 -3.93
C VAL A 24 -5.39 9.53 -2.58
N LEU A 25 -4.59 9.06 -1.62
CA LEU A 25 -4.41 9.70 -0.32
C LEU A 25 -3.80 11.10 -0.46
N GLN A 26 -2.76 11.25 -1.29
CA GLN A 26 -2.12 12.56 -1.54
C GLN A 26 -3.12 13.54 -2.16
N LEU A 27 -3.86 13.11 -3.18
CA LEU A 27 -4.89 13.94 -3.82
C LEU A 27 -6.01 14.32 -2.85
N ALA A 28 -6.40 13.43 -1.95
CA ALA A 28 -7.43 13.71 -0.95
C ALA A 28 -6.96 14.78 0.04
N VAL A 29 -5.71 14.69 0.52
CA VAL A 29 -5.09 15.69 1.39
C VAL A 29 -5.00 17.05 0.68
N ASP A 30 -4.51 17.08 -0.55
CA ASP A 30 -4.36 18.31 -1.33
C ASP A 30 -5.70 19.02 -1.59
N ARG A 31 -6.79 18.24 -1.65
CA ARG A 31 -8.15 18.75 -1.87
C ARG A 31 -8.93 19.02 -0.58
N GLY A 32 -8.32 18.81 0.59
CA GLY A 32 -8.99 19.00 1.88
C GLY A 32 -10.14 18.02 2.13
N VAL A 33 -10.07 16.81 1.57
CA VAL A 33 -11.05 15.76 1.82
C VAL A 33 -10.82 15.19 3.22
N CYS A 34 -11.77 15.42 4.13
CA CYS A 34 -11.68 14.96 5.52
C CYS A 34 -12.04 13.48 5.72
N GLU A 35 -12.94 12.95 4.87
CA GLU A 35 -13.41 11.56 4.95
C GLU A 35 -13.29 10.89 3.58
N LEU A 36 -12.58 9.76 3.54
CA LEU A 36 -12.29 9.01 2.33
C LEU A 36 -12.44 7.51 2.60
N VAL A 37 -13.19 6.84 1.74
CA VAL A 37 -13.29 5.38 1.71
C VAL A 37 -12.61 4.86 0.44
N ILE A 38 -11.63 3.98 0.61
CA ILE A 38 -10.92 3.35 -0.50
C ILE A 38 -11.35 1.89 -0.58
N CYS A 39 -11.97 1.53 -1.70
CA CYS A 39 -12.28 0.13 -2.03
C CYS A 39 -11.11 -0.47 -2.82
N THR A 40 -10.59 -1.60 -2.37
CA THR A 40 -9.52 -2.33 -3.07
C THR A 40 -9.80 -3.82 -2.99
N ASP A 41 -9.49 -4.54 -4.06
CA ASP A 41 -9.53 -6.01 -4.15
C ASP A 41 -8.23 -6.65 -3.65
N SER A 42 -7.20 -5.85 -3.33
CA SER A 42 -5.92 -6.33 -2.83
C SER A 42 -5.90 -6.39 -1.31
N ASP A 43 -5.94 -7.62 -0.78
CA ASP A 43 -5.71 -7.87 0.65
C ASP A 43 -4.32 -7.40 1.10
N HIS A 44 -3.33 -7.47 0.21
CA HIS A 44 -1.98 -6.97 0.49
C HIS A 44 -2.01 -5.46 0.78
N SER A 45 -2.68 -4.68 -0.06
CA SER A 45 -2.87 -3.25 0.14
C SER A 45 -3.68 -2.95 1.39
N ARG A 46 -4.83 -3.60 1.56
CA ARG A 46 -5.70 -3.41 2.73
C ARG A 46 -4.95 -3.63 4.04
N LEU A 47 -4.24 -4.76 4.17
CA LEU A 47 -3.47 -5.09 5.37
C LEU A 47 -2.27 -4.17 5.56
N SER A 48 -1.61 -3.76 4.47
CA SER A 48 -0.48 -2.83 4.53
C SER A 48 -0.87 -1.54 5.21
N PHE A 49 -1.99 -0.92 4.88
CA PHE A 49 -2.40 0.36 5.48
C PHE A 49 -3.09 0.20 6.85
N ILE A 50 -3.92 -0.82 7.05
CA ILE A 50 -4.72 -0.96 8.29
C ILE A 50 -3.91 -1.61 9.42
N CYS A 51 -3.05 -2.57 9.11
CA CYS A 51 -2.37 -3.39 10.11
C CYS A 51 -0.85 -3.17 10.12
N HIS A 52 -0.20 -3.28 8.96
CA HIS A 52 1.25 -3.32 8.93
C HIS A 52 1.89 -1.95 9.11
N LEU A 53 1.36 -0.90 8.47
CA LEU A 53 1.93 0.43 8.49
C LEU A 53 2.07 1.01 9.91
N PRO A 54 1.07 0.89 10.81
CA PRO A 54 1.25 1.25 12.22
C PRO A 54 2.38 0.47 12.91
N SER A 55 2.46 -0.84 12.67
CA SER A 55 3.51 -1.69 13.26
C SER A 55 4.90 -1.40 12.69
N TRP A 56 5.01 -1.08 11.40
CA TRP A 56 6.27 -0.69 10.79
C TRP A 56 6.73 0.65 11.34
N LYS A 57 5.81 1.61 11.46
CA LYS A 57 6.09 2.93 12.04
C LYS A 57 6.57 2.81 13.49
N SER A 58 5.89 2.00 14.31
CA SER A 58 6.31 1.79 15.71
C SER A 58 7.68 1.11 15.82
N ASN A 59 8.07 0.32 14.81
CA ASN A 59 9.39 -0.31 14.70
C ASN A 59 10.43 0.53 13.93
N GLY A 60 10.18 1.83 13.72
CA GLY A 60 11.12 2.71 13.01
C GLY A 60 11.36 2.34 11.55
N PHE A 61 10.39 1.66 10.92
CA PHE A 61 10.46 1.12 9.56
C PHE A 61 11.59 0.11 9.32
N LEU A 62 12.10 -0.50 10.40
CA LEU A 62 13.08 -1.56 10.30
C LEU A 62 12.41 -2.88 9.93
N THR A 63 13.07 -3.65 9.08
CA THR A 63 12.68 -5.04 8.82
C THR A 63 13.04 -5.92 10.01
N SER A 64 12.39 -7.08 10.13
CA SER A 64 12.64 -8.05 11.20
C SER A 64 14.12 -8.46 11.33
N ASN A 65 14.87 -8.38 10.23
CA ASN A 65 16.27 -8.78 10.15
C ASN A 65 17.24 -7.70 10.69
N LEU A 66 16.74 -6.52 11.07
CA LEU A 66 17.52 -5.38 11.57
C LEU A 66 17.23 -5.05 13.04
N LYS A 67 16.48 -5.91 13.75
CA LYS A 67 16.28 -5.80 15.21
C LYS A 67 17.51 -6.41 15.91
N HIS A 68 18.47 -5.57 16.27
CA HIS A 68 19.58 -5.91 17.17
C HIS A 68 19.31 -5.40 18.58
#